data_AF-L9ZWM1-F1
#
_entry.id   AF-L9ZWM1-F1
#
_cell.length_a   1.000
_cell.length_b   1.000
_cell.length_c   1.000
_cell.angle_alpha   90.00
_cell.angle_beta   90.00
_cell.angle_gamma   90.00
#
_symmetry.space_group_name_H-M   'P 1'
#
loop_
_entity.id
_entity.type
_entity.pdbx_description
1 polymer ?
#
loop_
_entity_poly.entity_id
_entity_poly.type
_entity_poly.pdbx_seq_one_letter_code
_entity_poly.pdbx_strand_id
1 'polypeptide(L)'
;MAVYREETSRVADAFELLVDGEPGDVQPSDRHDMLSAGDELELGEFDAGTELTSRWVVPDEPREIRSHVVVPDAAFDIDYDANDGEVTVEHAGSDEIGADALDIVVEPTRIEPAGWDEYETVTEGDTTTVAVDGEACAGSDRDPIGVVLVYRANSAITHERIDD
;
A
#
# COMPACT_ATOMS: atom_id res chain seq x y z
N MET A 1 10.43 3.65 -10.48
CA MET A 1 11.77 4.28 -10.54
C MET A 1 12.30 4.50 -9.13
N ALA A 2 13.54 4.09 -8.86
CA ALA A 2 14.23 4.35 -7.60
C ALA A 2 15.29 5.44 -7.77
N VAL A 3 15.55 6.20 -6.70
CA VAL A 3 16.55 7.28 -6.71
C VAL A 3 17.45 7.14 -5.50
N TYR A 4 18.77 7.18 -5.70
CA TYR A 4 19.74 7.21 -4.63
C TYR A 4 19.78 8.59 -3.98
N ARG A 5 19.52 8.67 -2.67
CA ARG A 5 19.37 9.94 -1.95
C ARG A 5 20.48 10.23 -0.95
N GLU A 6 21.41 9.30 -0.72
CA GLU A 6 22.53 9.59 0.18
C GLU A 6 23.49 10.57 -0.47
N GLU A 7 24.01 11.49 0.34
CA GLU A 7 25.04 12.45 -0.08
C GLU A 7 26.39 11.76 -0.34
N THR A 8 26.62 10.59 0.26
CA THR A 8 27.86 9.83 0.10
C THR A 8 27.75 8.87 -1.06
N SER A 9 28.71 8.91 -1.97
CA SER A 9 28.77 7.92 -3.05
C SER A 9 29.26 6.56 -2.56
N ARG A 10 28.65 5.48 -3.05
CA ARG A 10 28.94 4.10 -2.64
C ARG A 10 29.01 3.18 -3.84
N VAL A 11 29.73 2.07 -3.72
CA VAL A 11 29.74 1.05 -4.78
C VAL A 11 28.35 0.45 -4.92
N ALA A 12 27.87 0.32 -6.14
CA ALA A 12 26.50 -0.16 -6.37
C ALA A 12 26.34 -1.63 -5.98
N ASP A 13 27.39 -2.43 -6.08
CA ASP A 13 27.45 -3.84 -5.65
C ASP A 13 27.26 -4.01 -4.14
N ALA A 14 27.41 -2.94 -3.35
CA ALA A 14 27.04 -2.97 -1.94
C ALA A 14 25.51 -2.97 -1.75
N PHE A 15 24.71 -2.74 -2.79
CA PHE A 15 23.26 -2.73 -2.71
C PHE A 15 22.68 -3.82 -3.59
N GLU A 16 21.76 -4.58 -3.00
CA GLU A 16 20.98 -5.61 -3.66
C GLU A 16 19.51 -5.18 -3.62
N LEU A 17 18.85 -5.21 -4.77
CA LEU A 17 17.43 -5.01 -4.88
C LEU A 17 16.75 -6.38 -4.91
N LEU A 18 15.89 -6.62 -3.93
CA LEU A 18 15.05 -7.79 -3.84
C LEU A 18 13.63 -7.43 -4.32
N VAL A 19 13.04 -8.32 -5.09
CA VAL A 19 11.65 -8.33 -5.55
C VAL A 19 11.01 -9.56 -4.93
N ASP A 20 10.05 -9.37 -4.03
CA ASP A 20 9.41 -10.43 -3.22
C ASP A 20 10.42 -11.35 -2.48
N GLY A 21 11.53 -10.75 -2.03
CA GLY A 21 12.59 -11.45 -1.30
C GLY A 21 13.60 -12.19 -2.18
N GLU A 22 13.43 -12.16 -3.51
CA GLU A 22 14.36 -12.74 -4.49
C GLU A 22 15.15 -11.63 -5.20
N PRO A 23 16.40 -11.85 -5.61
CA PRO A 23 17.15 -10.84 -6.36
C PRO A 23 16.44 -10.49 -7.67
N GLY A 24 16.06 -9.22 -7.82
CA GLY A 24 15.36 -8.73 -9.01
C GLY A 24 16.22 -8.76 -10.27
N ASP A 25 15.57 -8.73 -11.44
CA ASP A 25 16.20 -8.73 -12.76
C ASP A 25 17.11 -7.52 -13.03
N VAL A 26 16.87 -6.41 -12.33
CA VAL A 26 17.67 -5.18 -12.44
C VAL A 26 18.32 -4.88 -11.10
N GLN A 27 19.64 -5.06 -11.01
CA GLN A 27 20.41 -4.66 -9.86
C GLN A 27 21.01 -3.26 -10.05
N PRO A 28 21.29 -2.54 -8.94
CA PRO A 28 22.02 -1.28 -9.01
C PRO A 28 23.37 -1.43 -9.73
N SER A 29 24.05 -2.56 -9.50
CA SER A 29 25.35 -2.90 -10.08
C SER A 29 25.31 -3.21 -11.58
N ASP A 30 24.14 -3.51 -12.16
CA ASP A 30 24.01 -3.72 -13.61
C ASP A 30 24.07 -2.40 -14.39
N ARG A 31 23.69 -1.29 -13.74
CA ARG A 31 23.60 0.04 -14.37
C ARG A 31 24.69 1.00 -13.94
N HIS A 32 25.12 0.90 -12.69
CA HIS A 32 26.07 1.82 -12.09
C HIS A 32 27.18 1.04 -11.39
N ASP A 33 28.43 1.45 -11.54
CA ASP A 33 29.51 0.93 -10.69
C ASP A 33 29.53 1.62 -9.31
N MET A 34 29.08 2.88 -9.27
CA MET A 34 29.02 3.72 -8.07
C MET A 34 27.72 4.53 -8.09
N LEU A 35 26.97 4.48 -6.99
CA LEU A 35 25.78 5.27 -6.75
C LEU A 35 26.17 6.61 -6.12
N SER A 36 25.77 7.70 -6.75
CA SER A 36 25.89 9.07 -6.30
C SER A 36 24.51 9.70 -6.10
N ALA A 37 24.44 10.77 -5.30
CA ALA A 37 23.19 11.45 -4.98
C ALA A 37 22.45 11.87 -6.26
N GLY A 38 21.20 11.43 -6.38
CA GLY A 38 20.35 11.68 -7.54
C GLY A 38 20.45 10.62 -8.64
N ASP A 39 21.28 9.59 -8.51
CA ASP A 39 21.28 8.50 -9.48
C ASP A 39 19.95 7.77 -9.48
N GLU A 40 19.40 7.62 -10.67
CA GLU A 40 18.12 6.98 -10.90
C GLU A 40 18.34 5.56 -11.40
N LEU A 41 17.51 4.65 -10.90
CA LEU A 41 17.46 3.26 -11.34
C LEU A 41 16.04 2.95 -11.83
N GLU A 42 15.96 2.65 -13.12
CA GLU A 42 14.75 2.17 -13.76
C GLU A 42 14.57 0.70 -13.41
N LEU A 43 13.65 0.45 -12.50
CA LEU A 43 13.38 -0.90 -12.00
C LEU A 43 12.48 -1.73 -12.94
N GLY A 44 11.83 -1.07 -13.90
CA GLY A 44 10.77 -1.65 -14.73
C GLY A 44 9.37 -1.35 -14.21
N GLU A 45 8.41 -2.05 -14.78
CA GLU A 45 7.01 -2.12 -14.36
C GLU A 45 6.85 -3.37 -13.50
N PHE A 46 6.18 -3.24 -12.36
CA PHE A 46 5.90 -4.35 -11.46
C PHE A 46 4.40 -4.43 -11.24
N ASP A 47 3.90 -5.64 -11.06
CA ASP A 47 2.52 -5.88 -10.69
C ASP A 47 2.23 -5.32 -9.29
N ALA A 48 0.98 -4.93 -9.06
CA ALA A 48 0.52 -4.49 -7.75
C ALA A 48 0.76 -5.59 -6.68
N GLY A 49 1.19 -5.17 -5.50
CA GLY A 49 1.52 -6.07 -4.39
C GLY A 49 2.95 -6.59 -4.36
N THR A 50 3.72 -6.38 -5.43
CA THR A 50 5.16 -6.68 -5.48
C THR A 50 5.90 -5.92 -4.37
N GLU A 51 6.64 -6.64 -3.52
CA GLU A 51 7.49 -6.01 -2.50
C GLU A 51 8.90 -5.75 -3.03
N LEU A 52 9.32 -4.48 -3.05
CA LEU A 52 10.66 -4.05 -3.43
C LEU A 52 11.49 -3.73 -2.19
N THR A 53 12.49 -4.54 -1.92
CA THR A 53 13.36 -4.40 -0.75
C THR A 53 14.79 -4.07 -1.17
N SER A 54 15.25 -2.89 -0.79
CA SER A 54 16.65 -2.48 -0.94
C SER A 54 17.46 -2.94 0.27
N ARG A 55 18.39 -3.85 0.00
CA ARG A 55 19.30 -4.43 0.98
C ARG A 55 20.70 -3.88 0.79
N TRP A 56 21.32 -3.48 1.87
CA TRP A 56 22.75 -3.15 1.88
C TRP A 56 23.55 -4.37 2.29
N VAL A 57 24.21 -4.98 1.31
CA VAL A 57 25.16 -6.08 1.46
C VAL A 57 26.56 -5.52 1.80
N VAL A 58 26.74 -5.09 3.05
CA VAL A 58 28.08 -4.84 3.62
C VAL A 58 28.76 -6.18 3.92
N PRO A 59 30.11 -6.29 3.89
CA PRO A 59 30.81 -7.57 3.79
C PRO A 59 30.67 -8.51 5.01
N ASP A 60 30.12 -8.06 6.14
CA ASP A 60 29.95 -8.90 7.33
C ASP A 60 28.48 -9.24 7.64
N GLU A 61 27.52 -8.31 7.46
CA GLU A 61 26.11 -8.54 7.79
C GLU A 61 25.19 -7.74 6.86
N PRO A 62 24.45 -8.41 5.97
CA PRO A 62 23.55 -7.75 5.05
C PRO A 62 22.28 -7.28 5.76
N ARG A 63 21.92 -6.01 5.58
CA ARG A 63 20.82 -5.33 6.28
C ARG A 63 19.80 -4.75 5.32
N GLU A 64 18.53 -4.90 5.63
CA GLU A 64 17.45 -4.23 4.90
C GLU A 64 17.46 -2.74 5.26
N ILE A 65 17.56 -1.89 4.25
CA ILE A 65 17.59 -0.43 4.44
C ILE A 65 16.21 0.16 4.18
N ARG A 66 15.49 -0.41 3.21
CA ARG A 66 14.19 0.09 2.80
C ARG A 66 13.37 -1.01 2.14
N SER A 67 12.10 -1.11 2.51
CA SER A 67 11.09 -1.86 1.75
C SER A 67 10.05 -0.89 1.19
N HIS A 68 9.49 -1.25 0.04
CA HIS A 68 8.43 -0.51 -0.60
C HIS A 68 7.53 -1.47 -1.37
N VAL A 69 6.24 -1.45 -1.09
CA VAL A 69 5.27 -2.27 -1.81
C VAL A 69 4.68 -1.46 -2.94
N VAL A 70 4.60 -2.06 -4.13
CA VAL A 70 3.93 -1.46 -5.29
C VAL A 70 2.44 -1.45 -5.00
N VAL A 71 1.87 -0.25 -4.85
CA VAL A 71 0.43 -0.11 -4.63
C VAL A 71 -0.32 -0.25 -5.96
N PRO A 72 -1.46 -0.97 -5.98
CA PRO A 72 -2.34 -0.97 -7.14
C PRO A 72 -2.86 0.44 -7.40
N ASP A 73 -2.96 0.80 -8.69
CA ASP A 73 -3.72 1.96 -9.11
C ASP A 73 -5.18 1.52 -9.21
N ALA A 74 -5.92 1.64 -8.11
CA ALA A 74 -7.33 1.26 -8.05
C ALA A 74 -8.17 2.44 -7.59
N ALA A 75 -9.29 2.65 -8.27
CA ALA A 75 -10.26 3.67 -7.92
C ALA A 75 -11.37 3.04 -7.06
N PHE A 76 -11.78 3.75 -6.01
CA PHE A 76 -12.87 3.34 -5.15
C PHE A 76 -13.82 4.51 -4.93
N ASP A 77 -15.11 4.24 -5.05
CA ASP A 77 -16.18 5.15 -4.69
C ASP A 77 -16.70 4.78 -3.30
N ILE A 78 -16.78 5.76 -2.41
CA ILE A 78 -17.21 5.57 -1.03
C ILE A 78 -18.48 6.39 -0.82
N ASP A 79 -19.55 5.71 -0.43
CA ASP A 79 -20.83 6.33 -0.08
C ASP A 79 -21.16 6.05 1.38
N TYR A 80 -21.56 7.08 2.13
CA TYR A 80 -21.97 6.95 3.52
C TYR A 80 -23.45 7.24 3.66
N ASP A 81 -24.21 6.24 4.12
CA ASP A 81 -25.63 6.42 4.45
C ASP A 81 -25.80 6.67 5.96
N ALA A 82 -26.04 7.94 6.30
CA ALA A 82 -26.27 8.36 7.67
C ALA A 82 -27.59 7.84 8.28
N ASN A 83 -28.53 7.31 7.49
CA ASN A 83 -29.79 6.78 8.02
C ASN A 83 -29.60 5.36 8.56
N ASP A 84 -28.82 4.54 7.86
CA ASP A 84 -28.53 3.15 8.24
C ASP A 84 -27.22 3.02 9.03
N GLY A 85 -26.35 4.04 9.03
CA GLY A 85 -25.06 3.99 9.72
C GLY A 85 -24.10 3.02 9.03
N GLU A 86 -24.10 3.05 7.70
CA GLU A 86 -23.34 2.12 6.86
C GLU A 86 -22.52 2.88 5.81
N VAL A 87 -21.28 2.44 5.60
CA VAL A 87 -20.41 2.91 4.52
C VAL A 87 -20.37 1.83 3.46
N THR A 88 -20.77 2.19 2.24
CA THR A 88 -20.65 1.33 1.07
C THR A 88 -19.41 1.72 0.29
N VAL A 89 -18.56 0.75 -0.01
CA VAL A 89 -17.33 0.94 -0.79
C VAL A 89 -17.46 0.10 -2.06
N GLU A 90 -17.39 0.76 -3.22
CA GLU A 90 -17.42 0.14 -4.54
C GLU A 90 -16.07 0.29 -5.22
N HIS A 91 -15.56 -0.79 -5.82
CA HIS A 91 -14.41 -0.72 -6.70
C HIS A 91 -14.83 -0.12 -8.05
N ALA A 92 -14.39 1.11 -8.29
CA ALA A 92 -14.77 1.91 -9.45
C ALA A 92 -13.96 1.57 -10.72
N GLY A 93 -12.99 0.64 -10.61
CA GLY A 93 -12.18 0.14 -11.72
C GLY A 93 -10.67 0.27 -11.51
N SER A 94 -9.94 -0.08 -12.58
CA SER A 94 -8.47 -0.20 -12.66
C SER A 94 -7.91 -1.55 -12.15
N ASP A 95 -6.88 -1.56 -11.30
CA ASP A 95 -6.19 -2.80 -10.89
C ASP A 95 -7.04 -3.69 -9.96
N GLU A 96 -6.95 -5.01 -10.18
CA GLU A 96 -7.50 -6.01 -9.28
C GLU A 96 -6.64 -6.12 -8.00
N ILE A 97 -7.30 -6.28 -6.85
CA ILE A 97 -6.62 -6.30 -5.55
C ILE A 97 -7.03 -7.55 -4.77
N GLY A 98 -6.06 -8.30 -4.26
CA GLY A 98 -6.36 -9.39 -3.31
C GLY A 98 -7.09 -8.83 -2.07
N ALA A 99 -8.23 -9.43 -1.73
CA ALA A 99 -9.08 -8.94 -0.65
C ALA A 99 -8.37 -8.94 0.71
N ASP A 100 -7.51 -9.93 0.98
CA ASP A 100 -6.67 -10.00 2.19
C ASP A 100 -5.65 -8.86 2.32
N ALA A 101 -5.37 -8.16 1.21
CA ALA A 101 -4.44 -7.05 1.19
C ALA A 101 -5.15 -5.69 1.31
N LEU A 102 -6.49 -5.67 1.35
CA LEU A 102 -7.30 -4.46 1.39
C LEU A 102 -8.07 -4.35 2.70
N ASP A 103 -7.82 -3.25 3.42
CA ASP A 103 -8.45 -2.94 4.70
C ASP A 103 -9.22 -1.61 4.58
N ILE A 104 -10.45 -1.57 5.09
CA ILE A 104 -11.27 -0.36 5.18
C ILE A 104 -11.20 0.16 6.61
N VAL A 105 -10.64 1.35 6.77
CA VAL A 105 -10.55 2.06 8.05
C VAL A 105 -11.57 3.19 8.06
N VAL A 106 -12.48 3.17 9.03
CA VAL A 106 -13.43 4.27 9.24
C VAL A 106 -13.04 4.99 10.52
N GLU A 107 -12.57 6.23 10.39
CA GLU A 107 -12.16 7.04 11.54
C GLU A 107 -13.27 8.01 11.96
N PRO A 108 -13.43 8.32 13.26
CA PRO A 108 -12.84 7.67 14.44
C PRO A 108 -13.72 6.52 14.99
N THR A 109 -14.78 6.15 14.26
CA THR A 109 -15.83 5.25 14.73
C THR A 109 -15.34 3.82 14.92
N ARG A 110 -14.46 3.33 14.04
CA ARG A 110 -14.05 1.92 14.03
C ARG A 110 -12.61 1.74 14.54
N ILE A 111 -12.43 0.80 15.48
CA ILE A 111 -11.10 0.47 16.03
C ILE A 111 -10.39 -0.57 15.16
N GLU A 112 -11.15 -1.51 14.60
CA GLU A 112 -10.64 -2.60 13.77
C GLU A 112 -10.99 -2.36 12.31
N PRO A 113 -10.04 -2.41 11.36
CA PRO A 113 -10.37 -2.31 9.94
C PRO A 113 -11.37 -3.39 9.53
N ALA A 114 -12.24 -3.06 8.57
CA ALA A 114 -13.08 -4.06 7.91
C ALA A 114 -12.32 -4.64 6.71
N GLY A 115 -12.30 -5.97 6.61
CA GLY A 115 -11.78 -6.65 5.43
C GLY A 115 -12.84 -6.80 4.35
N TRP A 116 -12.40 -7.28 3.18
CA TRP A 116 -13.28 -7.68 2.08
C TRP A 116 -13.55 -9.19 2.13
N ASP A 117 -13.97 -9.71 3.29
CA ASP A 117 -14.11 -11.16 3.55
C ASP A 117 -15.05 -11.90 2.59
N GLU A 118 -15.91 -11.17 1.88
CA GLU A 118 -16.85 -11.71 0.89
C GLU A 118 -16.17 -12.11 -0.43
N TYR A 119 -14.95 -11.62 -0.67
CA TYR A 119 -14.21 -11.79 -1.90
C TYR A 119 -12.82 -12.34 -1.63
N GLU A 120 -12.27 -13.12 -2.55
CA GLU A 120 -10.84 -13.48 -2.54
C GLU A 120 -10.01 -12.40 -3.27
N THR A 121 -10.63 -11.72 -4.24
CA THR A 121 -10.03 -10.65 -5.03
C THR A 121 -11.12 -9.65 -5.37
N VAL A 122 -10.82 -8.37 -5.19
CA VAL A 122 -11.70 -7.23 -5.45
C VAL A 122 -11.42 -6.72 -6.85
N THR A 123 -12.46 -6.65 -7.67
CA THR A 123 -12.43 -6.25 -9.07
C THR A 123 -13.47 -5.17 -9.35
N GLU A 124 -13.42 -4.57 -10.55
CA GLU A 124 -14.36 -3.51 -10.96
C GLU A 124 -15.83 -3.94 -10.75
N GLY A 125 -16.56 -3.14 -9.99
CA GLY A 125 -17.96 -3.37 -9.65
C GLY A 125 -18.20 -4.25 -8.42
N ASP A 126 -17.16 -4.77 -7.77
CA ASP A 126 -17.30 -5.38 -6.45
C ASP A 126 -17.61 -4.31 -5.39
N THR A 127 -18.56 -4.63 -4.52
CA THR A 127 -19.04 -3.73 -3.48
C THR A 127 -19.00 -4.45 -2.14
N THR A 128 -18.58 -3.72 -1.10
CA THR A 128 -18.69 -4.17 0.30
C THR A 128 -19.36 -3.09 1.14
N THR A 129 -20.10 -3.51 2.17
CA THR A 129 -20.79 -2.60 3.08
C THR A 129 -20.25 -2.81 4.49
N VAL A 130 -19.89 -1.70 5.13
CA VAL A 130 -19.25 -1.66 6.44
C VAL A 130 -20.11 -0.84 7.39
N ALA A 131 -20.66 -1.48 8.40
CA ALA A 131 -21.37 -0.78 9.48
C ALA A 131 -20.40 0.11 10.28
N VAL A 132 -20.78 1.37 10.49
CA VAL A 132 -20.04 2.35 11.31
C VAL A 132 -20.55 2.45 12.74
N ASP A 133 -21.64 1.76 13.03
CA ASP A 133 -22.23 1.59 14.36
C ASP A 133 -22.33 0.09 14.67
N GLY A 134 -21.79 -0.35 15.82
CA GLY A 134 -21.83 -1.76 16.21
C GLY A 134 -20.74 -2.20 17.20
N GLU A 135 -20.69 -3.50 17.52
CA GLU A 135 -19.75 -4.06 18.50
C GLU A 135 -18.27 -3.88 18.12
N ALA A 136 -17.95 -3.71 16.83
CA ALA A 136 -16.61 -3.45 16.30
C ALA A 136 -16.20 -1.96 16.36
N CYS A 137 -17.11 -1.08 16.80
CA CYS A 137 -16.90 0.36 16.86
C CYS A 137 -16.49 0.79 18.28
N ALA A 138 -15.76 1.89 18.40
CA ALA A 138 -15.22 2.41 19.65
C ALA A 138 -16.28 2.85 20.68
N GLY A 139 -17.56 2.57 20.47
CA GLY A 139 -18.67 3.12 21.24
C GLY A 139 -18.69 4.65 21.21
N SER A 140 -18.16 5.26 20.14
CA SER A 140 -18.22 6.70 19.95
C SER A 140 -19.52 7.06 19.24
N ASP A 141 -20.40 7.80 19.91
CA ASP A 141 -21.55 8.54 19.33
C ASP A 141 -21.09 9.67 18.36
N ARG A 142 -19.93 9.49 17.70
CA ARG A 142 -19.39 10.47 16.77
C ARG A 142 -19.57 9.93 15.38
N ASP A 143 -20.16 10.72 14.50
CA ASP A 143 -20.22 10.43 13.09
C ASP A 143 -18.81 10.17 12.51
N PRO A 144 -18.67 9.24 11.57
CA PRO A 144 -17.42 9.01 10.87
C PRO A 144 -16.98 10.30 10.17
N ILE A 145 -15.72 10.68 10.35
CA ILE A 145 -15.15 11.90 9.75
C ILE A 145 -14.45 11.60 8.43
N GLY A 146 -14.20 10.33 8.13
CA GLY A 146 -13.53 9.90 6.91
C GLY A 146 -13.35 8.40 6.85
N VAL A 147 -13.25 7.92 5.62
CA VAL A 147 -13.01 6.53 5.28
C VAL A 147 -11.71 6.45 4.50
N VAL A 148 -10.83 5.55 4.90
CA VAL A 148 -9.52 5.36 4.29
C VAL A 148 -9.40 3.90 3.89
N LEU A 149 -9.12 3.64 2.62
CA LEU A 149 -8.75 2.31 2.15
C LEU A 149 -7.24 2.15 2.24
N VAL A 150 -6.81 1.13 2.97
CA VAL A 150 -5.41 0.83 3.23
C VAL A 150 -5.02 -0.46 2.53
N TYR A 151 -3.96 -0.40 1.74
CA TYR A 151 -3.29 -1.56 1.18
C TYR A 151 -2.18 -2.04 2.11
N ARG A 152 -2.19 -3.34 2.44
CA ARG A 152 -1.14 -4.07 3.16
C ARG A 152 -0.56 -3.28 4.34
N ALA A 153 -1.44 -2.82 5.24
CA ALA A 153 -1.12 -2.18 6.52
C ALA A 153 -0.25 -0.90 6.51
N ASN A 154 0.16 -0.33 5.37
CA ASN A 154 1.00 0.87 5.38
C ASN A 154 0.88 1.82 4.19
N SER A 155 0.06 1.53 3.18
CA SER A 155 -0.12 2.43 2.05
C SER A 155 -1.60 2.70 1.83
N ALA A 156 -2.04 3.94 2.08
CA ALA A 156 -3.40 4.35 1.76
C ALA A 156 -3.56 4.42 0.23
N ILE A 157 -4.55 3.71 -0.31
CA ILE A 157 -4.91 3.76 -1.74
C ILE A 157 -5.76 5.00 -1.98
N THR A 158 -6.80 5.17 -1.15
CA THR A 158 -7.74 6.29 -1.25
C THR A 158 -8.05 6.86 0.13
N HIS A 159 -8.37 8.14 0.15
CA HIS A 159 -8.82 8.85 1.34
C HIS A 159 -10.05 9.70 0.98
N GLU A 160 -11.19 9.37 1.58
CA GLU A 160 -12.42 10.16 1.44
C GLU A 160 -12.71 10.82 2.78
N ARG A 161 -12.86 12.15 2.76
CA ARG A 161 -13.41 12.87 3.90
C ARG A 161 -14.92 12.90 3.76
N ILE A 162 -15.59 12.43 4.80
CA ILE A 162 -17.03 12.61 4.94
C ILE A 162 -17.19 13.99 5.58
N ASP A 163 -17.34 15.02 4.75
CA ASP A 163 -17.65 16.36 5.22
C ASP A 163 -19.19 16.49 5.42
N ASP A 164 -19.59 16.92 6.62
CA ASP A 164 -20.96 17.17 7.11
C ASP A 164 -21.76 18.21 6.29
#